data_AF-A0A2M8FIW5-F1
#
_entry.id   AF-A0A2M8FIW5-F1
#
_cell.length_a   1.000
_cell.length_b   1.000
_cell.length_c   1.000
_cell.angle_alpha   90.00
_cell.angle_beta   90.00
_cell.angle_gamma   90.00
#
_symmetry.space_group_name_H-M   'P 1'
#
loop_
_entity.id
_entity.type
_entity.pdbx_description
1 polymer ?
#
loop_
_entity_poly.entity_id
_entity_poly.type
_entity_poly.pdbx_seq_one_letter_code
_entity_poly.pdbx_strand_id
1 'polypeptide(L)'
;MRYGKILGWFLLIMLLPFPLWMFIAWQLSPSKPFPIVIIDKTVLTREGKEHESFNWILTNEKFVKQNGDLYSIPKDYYGFFPKNNKKFSVQGLENFNTEQIDSLANASQAVYVTDTYGIFSSEWYSQKEQSEHSSLVYGGMSTVDLMFLQKMKEQKKLIITEFNSIASPTTGAVRAEFESMFGLHWTGWTGKYFESLDTLINKELPRWLIHDYKVQHQNLWTFKYSGIAFVHFDGRVEILENKTHLKQEVPFLLTNEANRERFGLPAKLKYPYWFDVMLTQRTNNVLSVYSIYTNEKGDSLLHVMDIPKTFPAVIEHKGDYTFYYFAGDFCDNPVEQFAAKIKWIRLFKWFFYNAKEISERRSFFWEYYTPLVTKILNIHYNSLR
;
A
#
# COMPACT_ATOMS: atom_id res chain seq x y z
N MET A 1 10.79 51.97 -18.63
CA MET A 1 11.77 50.92 -18.28
C MET A 1 12.03 50.76 -16.77
N ARG A 2 11.99 51.83 -15.95
CA ARG A 2 12.33 51.79 -14.51
C ARG A 2 11.23 51.17 -13.62
N TYR A 3 9.95 51.41 -13.93
CA TYR A 3 8.80 50.83 -13.21
C TYR A 3 8.62 49.32 -13.45
N GLY A 4 8.92 48.82 -14.66
CA GLY A 4 8.87 47.38 -14.95
C GLY A 4 9.91 46.56 -14.17
N LYS A 5 11.08 47.16 -13.89
CA LYS A 5 12.10 46.52 -13.03
C LYS A 5 11.65 46.48 -11.57
N ILE A 6 11.08 47.57 -11.04
CA ILE A 6 10.56 47.63 -9.66
C ILE A 6 9.40 46.65 -9.45
N LEU A 7 8.47 46.56 -10.41
CA LEU A 7 7.38 45.59 -10.38
C LEU A 7 7.92 44.15 -10.47
N GLY A 8 8.95 43.91 -11.29
CA GLY A 8 9.65 42.62 -11.37
C GLY A 8 10.32 42.22 -10.06
N TRP A 9 11.02 43.13 -9.39
CA TRP A 9 11.60 42.89 -8.07
C TRP A 9 10.53 42.66 -7.00
N PHE A 10 9.43 43.40 -7.03
CA PHE A 10 8.31 43.22 -6.11
C PHE A 10 7.64 41.84 -6.29
N LEU A 11 7.39 41.41 -7.54
CA LEU A 11 6.86 40.08 -7.84
C LEU A 11 7.85 38.97 -7.44
N LEU A 12 9.15 39.16 -7.68
CA LEU A 12 10.20 38.22 -7.29
C LEU A 12 10.27 38.08 -5.75
N ILE A 13 10.18 39.19 -5.02
CA ILE A 13 10.18 39.21 -3.55
C ILE A 13 8.88 38.63 -2.98
N MET A 14 7.74 38.74 -3.66
CA MET A 14 6.49 38.06 -3.28
C MET A 14 6.49 36.56 -3.60
N LEU A 15 7.16 36.14 -4.68
CA LEU A 15 7.24 34.73 -5.11
C LEU A 15 8.32 33.93 -4.37
N LEU A 16 9.43 34.55 -3.96
CA LEU A 16 10.51 33.88 -3.22
C LEU A 16 10.04 33.18 -1.92
N PRO A 17 9.15 33.77 -1.09
CA PRO A 17 8.60 33.12 0.09
C PRO A 17 7.38 32.23 -0.21
N PHE A 18 7.08 31.88 -1.46
CA PHE A 18 5.88 31.09 -1.77
C PHE A 18 5.81 29.75 -0.99
N PRO A 19 6.89 28.95 -0.89
CA PRO A 19 6.89 27.76 -0.02
C PRO A 19 6.69 28.10 1.47
N LEU A 20 7.21 29.24 1.92
CA LEU A 20 7.03 29.71 3.29
C LEU A 20 5.56 30.06 3.56
N TRP A 21 4.87 30.73 2.63
CA TRP A 21 3.44 31.01 2.76
C TRP A 21 2.60 29.74 2.77
N MET A 22 2.93 28.74 1.95
CA MET A 22 2.25 27.43 1.97
C MET A 22 2.45 26.71 3.31
N PHE A 23 3.64 26.80 3.91
CA PHE A 23 3.92 26.26 5.25
C PHE A 23 3.16 27.03 6.34
N ILE A 24 3.16 28.37 6.32
CA ILE A 24 2.38 29.18 7.27
C ILE A 24 0.88 28.86 7.14
N ALA A 25 0.38 28.75 5.91
CA ALA A 25 -1.01 28.40 5.66
C ALA A 25 -1.33 26.99 6.16
N TRP A 26 -0.39 26.04 6.08
CA TRP A 26 -0.53 24.74 6.73
C TRP A 26 -0.60 24.92 8.25
N GLN A 27 0.33 25.63 8.88
CA GLN A 27 0.34 25.87 10.34
C GLN A 27 -0.99 26.45 10.85
N LEU A 28 -1.56 27.42 10.12
CA LEU A 28 -2.84 28.06 10.47
C LEU A 28 -4.09 27.22 10.12
N SER A 29 -3.94 26.13 9.35
CA SER A 29 -5.08 25.27 9.02
C SER A 29 -5.56 24.52 10.27
N PRO A 30 -6.89 24.35 10.47
CA PRO A 30 -7.42 23.65 11.63
C PRO A 30 -7.01 22.17 11.61
N SER A 31 -6.69 21.63 12.77
CA SER A 31 -6.48 20.18 12.94
C SER A 31 -7.82 19.44 12.94
N LYS A 32 -7.79 18.18 12.52
CA LYS A 32 -8.95 17.27 12.45
C LYS A 32 -8.72 16.11 13.44
N PRO A 33 -9.24 16.18 14.68
CA PRO A 33 -9.13 15.07 15.63
C PRO A 33 -9.80 13.82 15.06
N PHE A 34 -8.99 12.82 14.71
CA PHE A 34 -9.44 11.61 14.05
C PHE A 34 -8.53 10.45 14.46
N PRO A 35 -8.78 9.85 15.65
CA PRO A 35 -7.99 8.73 16.16
C PRO A 35 -8.07 7.52 15.22
N ILE A 36 -7.01 7.30 14.46
CA ILE A 36 -6.75 6.14 13.62
C ILE A 36 -5.82 5.17 14.36
N VAL A 37 -6.16 3.88 14.33
CA VAL A 37 -5.27 2.79 14.71
C VAL A 37 -4.51 2.31 13.47
N ILE A 38 -3.18 2.30 13.52
CA ILE A 38 -2.33 1.81 12.43
C ILE A 38 -1.75 0.46 12.88
N ILE A 39 -1.89 -0.58 12.07
CA ILE A 39 -1.34 -1.91 12.34
C ILE A 39 -0.30 -2.22 11.25
N ASP A 40 0.96 -2.36 11.68
CA ASP A 40 2.11 -2.63 10.81
C ASP A 40 3.09 -3.57 11.51
N LYS A 41 3.25 -4.77 10.97
CA LYS A 41 4.11 -5.81 11.54
C LYS A 41 5.45 -5.96 10.81
N THR A 42 5.70 -5.23 9.73
CA THR A 42 6.83 -5.44 8.80
C THR A 42 7.92 -4.37 8.93
N VAL A 43 7.80 -3.42 9.87
CA VAL A 43 8.79 -2.34 10.07
C VAL A 43 10.20 -2.86 10.42
N LEU A 44 11.07 -2.99 9.42
CA LEU A 44 12.46 -3.45 9.58
C LEU A 44 13.42 -2.35 10.06
N THR A 45 13.11 -1.08 9.79
CA THR A 45 13.97 0.06 10.13
C THR A 45 13.19 1.14 10.87
N ARG A 46 13.90 1.98 11.63
CA ARG A 46 13.29 3.11 12.34
C ARG A 46 12.73 4.20 11.42
N GLU A 47 13.03 4.14 10.14
CA GLU A 47 12.48 5.04 9.13
C GLU A 47 11.01 4.71 8.82
N GLY A 48 10.58 3.46 9.08
CA GLY A 48 9.16 3.06 8.96
C GLY A 48 8.60 3.23 7.55
N LYS A 49 9.35 2.77 6.54
CA LYS A 49 9.02 2.96 5.12
C LYS A 49 7.64 2.42 4.74
N GLU A 50 7.24 1.28 5.30
CA GLU A 50 5.99 0.60 4.95
C GLU A 50 4.77 1.51 5.09
N HIS A 51 4.63 2.29 6.17
CA HIS A 51 3.48 3.20 6.36
C HIS A 51 3.82 4.70 6.22
N GLU A 52 4.99 5.04 5.66
CA GLU A 52 5.48 6.43 5.62
C GLU A 52 4.56 7.34 4.78
N SER A 53 4.01 6.79 3.70
CA SER A 53 3.16 7.54 2.78
C SER A 53 1.76 7.77 3.36
N PHE A 54 1.27 6.87 4.21
CA PHE A 54 0.04 7.11 4.97
C PHE A 54 0.23 8.25 5.96
N ASN A 55 1.32 8.23 6.74
CA ASN A 55 1.62 9.29 7.69
C ASN A 55 1.82 10.66 7.01
N TRP A 56 2.37 10.66 5.78
CA TRP A 56 2.46 11.86 4.96
C TRP A 56 1.07 12.49 4.74
N ILE A 57 0.06 11.67 4.38
CA ILE A 57 -1.32 12.12 4.16
C ILE A 57 -1.94 12.65 5.45
N LEU A 58 -1.75 11.93 6.57
CA LEU A 58 -2.25 12.38 7.88
C LEU A 58 -1.69 13.74 8.26
N THR A 59 -0.39 13.94 8.04
CA THR A 59 0.28 15.21 8.30
C THR A 59 -0.22 16.31 7.37
N ASN A 60 -0.35 16.04 6.07
CA ASN A 60 -0.80 17.05 5.09
C ASN A 60 -2.22 17.52 5.34
N GLU A 61 -3.12 16.59 5.67
CA GLU A 61 -4.53 16.85 5.96
C GLU A 61 -4.80 17.29 7.42
N LYS A 62 -3.75 17.30 8.26
CA LYS A 62 -3.80 17.55 9.71
C LYS A 62 -4.80 16.64 10.45
N PHE A 63 -4.84 15.37 10.10
CA PHE A 63 -5.47 14.37 10.97
C PHE A 63 -4.59 14.16 12.20
N VAL A 64 -5.16 14.35 13.38
CA VAL A 64 -4.44 14.32 14.66
C VAL A 64 -5.05 13.29 15.59
N LYS A 65 -4.24 12.81 16.53
CA LYS A 65 -4.65 11.94 17.63
C LYS A 65 -5.65 12.67 18.53
N GLN A 66 -6.28 11.92 19.44
CA GLN A 66 -7.26 12.47 20.39
C GLN A 66 -6.70 13.63 21.22
N ASN A 67 -5.41 13.60 21.53
CA ASN A 67 -4.72 14.65 22.29
C ASN A 67 -4.29 15.87 21.46
N GLY A 68 -4.57 15.88 20.15
CA GLY A 68 -4.22 16.97 19.23
C GLY A 68 -2.84 16.84 18.57
N ASP A 69 -2.04 15.84 18.94
CA ASP A 69 -0.72 15.62 18.35
C ASP A 69 -0.82 14.98 16.96
N LEU A 70 0.14 15.30 16.09
CA LEU A 70 0.36 14.60 14.82
C LEU A 70 0.78 13.15 15.07
N TYR A 71 0.52 12.31 14.07
CA TYR A 71 1.05 10.95 13.99
C TYR A 71 2.56 10.94 13.74
N SER A 72 3.23 9.99 14.38
CA SER A 72 4.68 9.79 14.32
C SER A 72 4.98 8.37 13.85
N ILE A 73 5.60 8.26 12.68
CA ILE A 73 6.01 6.99 12.04
C ILE A 73 6.69 6.02 13.03
N PRO A 74 7.75 6.39 13.78
CA PRO A 74 8.45 5.42 14.62
C PRO A 74 7.70 5.02 15.91
N LYS A 75 6.47 5.50 16.14
CA LYS A 75 5.78 5.38 17.45
C LYS A 75 4.32 4.97 17.34
N ASP A 76 3.58 5.56 16.41
CA ASP A 76 2.12 5.55 16.42
C ASP A 76 1.55 4.43 15.53
N TYR A 77 1.97 3.19 15.78
CA TYR A 77 1.45 1.97 15.15
C TYR A 77 1.50 0.77 16.12
N TYR A 78 0.80 -0.31 15.79
CA TYR A 78 0.84 -1.59 16.52
C TYR A 78 1.57 -2.63 15.69
N GLY A 79 2.61 -3.25 16.26
CA GLY A 79 3.39 -4.30 15.62
C GLY A 79 4.86 -4.30 16.05
N PHE A 80 5.79 -4.35 15.10
CA PHE A 80 7.22 -4.55 15.40
C PHE A 80 8.02 -3.26 15.48
N PHE A 81 8.80 -3.08 16.55
CA PHE A 81 9.61 -1.87 16.78
C PHE A 81 11.11 -2.18 16.81
N PRO A 82 11.86 -1.81 15.75
CA PRO A 82 13.29 -2.05 15.69
C PRO A 82 14.08 -1.14 16.65
N LYS A 83 14.99 -1.75 17.42
CA LYS A 83 15.92 -1.06 18.33
C LYS A 83 17.37 -1.29 17.90
N ASN A 84 18.26 -0.49 18.49
CA ASN A 84 19.70 -0.62 18.26
C ASN A 84 20.20 -2.02 18.64
N ASN A 85 21.31 -2.44 18.01
CA ASN A 85 21.99 -3.71 18.27
C ASN A 85 21.09 -4.94 18.05
N LYS A 86 20.25 -4.94 17.00
CA LYS A 86 19.36 -6.05 16.62
C LYS A 86 18.38 -6.47 17.73
N LYS A 87 18.09 -5.55 18.66
CA LYS A 87 17.02 -5.71 19.65
C LYS A 87 15.72 -5.17 19.09
N PHE A 88 14.59 -5.65 19.58
CA PHE A 88 13.28 -5.13 19.19
C PHE A 88 12.33 -5.10 20.37
N SER A 89 11.18 -4.48 20.18
CA SER A 89 10.00 -4.73 21.00
C SER A 89 8.81 -4.95 20.09
N VAL A 90 7.85 -5.74 20.56
CA VAL A 90 6.58 -5.92 19.89
C VAL A 90 5.51 -5.21 20.70
N GLN A 91 4.67 -4.45 20.03
CA GLN A 91 3.46 -3.85 20.58
C GLN A 91 2.29 -4.18 19.66
N GLY A 92 2.06 -5.46 19.39
CA GLY A 92 0.91 -5.90 18.63
C GLY A 92 -0.32 -6.11 19.52
N LEU A 93 -1.48 -6.13 18.87
CA LEU A 93 -2.77 -6.32 19.55
C LEU A 93 -2.90 -7.72 20.16
N GLU A 94 -2.09 -8.70 19.75
CA GLU A 94 -2.09 -10.04 20.35
C GLU A 94 -1.81 -10.07 21.87
N ASN A 95 -1.30 -8.96 22.44
CA ASN A 95 -1.08 -8.81 23.88
C ASN A 95 -2.29 -8.22 24.62
N PHE A 96 -3.36 -7.87 23.90
CA PHE A 96 -4.53 -7.19 24.46
C PHE A 96 -5.58 -8.22 24.85
N ASN A 97 -6.27 -7.98 25.96
CA ASN A 97 -7.48 -8.71 26.33
C ASN A 97 -8.73 -8.08 25.69
N THR A 98 -9.87 -8.75 25.81
CA THR A 98 -11.14 -8.31 25.22
C THR A 98 -11.55 -6.89 25.65
N GLU A 99 -11.40 -6.54 26.93
CA GLU A 99 -11.75 -5.20 27.44
C GLU A 99 -10.87 -4.11 26.83
N GLN A 100 -9.57 -4.39 26.64
CA GLN A 100 -8.64 -3.48 25.99
C GLN A 100 -8.95 -3.29 24.50
N ILE A 101 -9.37 -4.36 23.82
CA ILE A 101 -9.83 -4.30 22.42
C ILE A 101 -11.11 -3.46 22.30
N ASP A 102 -12.08 -3.68 23.19
CA ASP A 102 -13.32 -2.89 23.23
C ASP A 102 -13.02 -1.41 23.49
N SER A 103 -12.13 -1.11 24.45
CA SER A 103 -11.68 0.25 24.74
C SER A 103 -10.99 0.91 23.54
N LEU A 104 -10.11 0.19 22.86
CA LEU A 104 -9.42 0.68 21.67
C LEU A 104 -10.39 0.96 20.51
N ALA A 105 -11.37 0.08 20.28
CA ALA A 105 -12.39 0.27 19.25
C ALA A 105 -13.25 1.50 19.56
N ASN A 106 -13.69 1.65 20.82
CA ASN A 106 -14.48 2.80 21.25
C ASN A 106 -13.72 4.13 21.11
N ALA A 107 -12.42 4.12 21.40
CA ALA A 107 -11.56 5.31 21.32
C ALA A 107 -11.13 5.68 19.90
N SER A 108 -11.33 4.80 18.92
CA SER A 108 -10.90 5.00 17.54
C SER A 108 -12.05 5.33 16.59
N GLN A 109 -11.70 6.00 15.49
CA GLN A 109 -12.62 6.34 14.40
C GLN A 109 -12.29 5.59 13.12
N ALA A 110 -11.06 5.11 12.98
CA ALA A 110 -10.65 4.30 11.87
C ALA A 110 -9.53 3.33 12.25
N VAL A 111 -9.34 2.30 11.44
CA VAL A 111 -8.19 1.41 11.45
C VAL A 111 -7.60 1.32 10.04
N TYR A 112 -6.28 1.30 9.96
CA TYR A 112 -5.54 0.95 8.74
C TYR A 112 -4.54 -0.16 9.05
N VAL A 113 -4.80 -1.36 8.51
CA VAL A 113 -3.82 -2.45 8.47
C VAL A 113 -2.97 -2.29 7.23
N THR A 114 -1.72 -1.84 7.42
CA THR A 114 -0.81 -1.47 6.32
C THR A 114 0.02 -2.65 5.85
N ASP A 115 0.55 -3.46 6.77
CA ASP A 115 1.22 -4.70 6.41
C ASP A 115 1.23 -5.65 7.61
N THR A 116 0.98 -6.93 7.35
CA THR A 116 1.08 -7.98 8.37
C THR A 116 2.09 -9.07 8.04
N TYR A 117 2.80 -9.01 6.91
CA TYR A 117 3.77 -10.04 6.51
C TYR A 117 4.75 -10.38 7.64
N GLY A 118 5.26 -9.34 8.29
CA GLY A 118 6.16 -9.51 9.42
C GLY A 118 7.62 -9.57 9.03
N ILE A 119 8.42 -10.14 9.94
CA ILE A 119 9.87 -10.10 9.91
C ILE A 119 10.41 -11.51 10.10
N PHE A 120 11.30 -11.90 9.21
CA PHE A 120 11.97 -13.19 9.25
C PHE A 120 13.38 -13.08 9.86
N SER A 121 13.87 -14.18 10.45
CA SER A 121 15.15 -14.20 11.18
C SER A 121 16.36 -13.89 10.30
N SER A 122 16.34 -14.29 9.04
CA SER A 122 17.36 -13.96 8.03
C SER A 122 17.44 -12.45 7.78
N GLU A 123 16.30 -11.79 7.64
CA GLU A 123 16.20 -10.33 7.44
C GLU A 123 16.69 -9.58 8.69
N TRP A 124 16.22 -10.00 9.86
CA TRP A 124 16.51 -9.30 11.11
C TRP A 124 17.94 -9.52 11.63
N TYR A 125 18.37 -10.78 11.73
CA TYR A 125 19.67 -11.11 12.34
C TYR A 125 20.81 -11.14 11.34
N SER A 126 20.53 -11.48 10.08
CA SER A 126 21.58 -11.68 9.07
C SER A 126 21.66 -10.53 8.06
N GLN A 127 20.64 -9.67 7.96
CA GLN A 127 20.54 -8.60 6.94
C GLN A 127 20.82 -9.11 5.51
N LYS A 128 20.47 -10.38 5.27
CA LYS A 128 20.53 -11.02 3.95
C LYS A 128 19.11 -11.12 3.42
N GLU A 129 18.97 -11.21 2.10
CA GLU A 129 17.70 -11.59 1.47
C GLU A 129 17.15 -12.87 2.11
N GLN A 130 15.82 -12.93 2.18
CA GLN A 130 15.08 -14.06 2.74
C GLN A 130 15.62 -15.38 2.19
N SER A 131 16.08 -16.25 3.10
CA SER A 131 16.41 -17.63 2.75
C SER A 131 15.17 -18.51 2.88
N GLU A 132 15.08 -19.54 2.04
CA GLU A 132 13.97 -20.53 1.97
C GLU A 132 13.68 -21.26 3.30
N HIS A 133 14.53 -21.08 4.32
CA HIS A 133 14.41 -21.72 5.63
C HIS A 133 14.40 -20.72 6.80
N SER A 134 14.14 -19.44 6.54
CA SER A 134 14.12 -18.45 7.60
C SER A 134 12.88 -18.61 8.48
N SER A 135 13.07 -18.74 9.79
CA SER A 135 11.97 -18.73 10.76
C SER A 135 11.35 -17.34 10.90
N LEU A 136 10.03 -17.29 11.11
CA LEU A 136 9.31 -16.05 11.43
C LEU A 136 9.72 -15.56 12.84
N VAL A 137 10.02 -14.25 12.95
CA VAL A 137 10.27 -13.59 14.25
C VAL A 137 8.95 -13.04 14.80
N TYR A 138 8.21 -12.33 13.96
CA TYR A 138 6.92 -11.72 14.29
C TYR A 138 6.18 -11.39 13.00
N GLY A 139 4.86 -11.60 12.93
CA GLY A 139 4.09 -11.37 11.73
C GLY A 139 2.75 -12.09 11.73
N GLY A 140 2.02 -11.91 10.65
CA GLY A 140 0.69 -12.43 10.39
C GLY A 140 -0.40 -11.64 11.12
N MET A 141 -1.56 -11.52 10.47
CA MET A 141 -2.78 -11.13 11.16
C MET A 141 -3.08 -12.17 12.24
N SER A 142 -3.20 -11.70 13.48
CA SER A 142 -3.58 -12.55 14.60
C SER A 142 -5.09 -12.61 14.74
N THR A 143 -5.59 -13.60 15.48
CA THR A 143 -7.01 -13.66 15.85
C THR A 143 -7.45 -12.41 16.62
N VAL A 144 -6.57 -11.79 17.41
CA VAL A 144 -6.90 -10.58 18.18
C VAL A 144 -7.00 -9.35 17.26
N ASP A 145 -6.17 -9.26 16.21
CA ASP A 145 -6.34 -8.23 15.17
C ASP A 145 -7.70 -8.38 14.49
N LEU A 146 -8.10 -9.62 14.18
CA LEU A 146 -9.39 -9.90 13.55
C LEU A 146 -10.57 -9.56 14.47
N MET A 147 -10.48 -9.88 15.76
CA MET A 147 -11.46 -9.47 16.77
C MET A 147 -11.59 -7.94 16.83
N PHE A 148 -10.48 -7.21 16.77
CA PHE A 148 -10.50 -5.75 16.71
C PHE A 148 -11.20 -5.25 15.44
N LEU A 149 -10.90 -5.81 14.27
CA LEU A 149 -11.56 -5.47 13.02
C LEU A 149 -13.08 -5.76 13.05
N GLN A 150 -13.48 -6.86 13.69
CA GLN A 150 -14.89 -7.18 13.92
C GLN A 150 -15.57 -6.09 14.76
N LYS A 151 -14.95 -5.63 15.86
CA LYS A 151 -15.49 -4.53 16.68
C LYS A 151 -15.60 -3.23 15.90
N MET A 152 -14.59 -2.89 15.10
CA MET A 152 -14.62 -1.72 14.22
C MET A 152 -15.77 -1.81 13.21
N LYS A 153 -16.03 -3.01 12.67
CA LYS A 153 -17.12 -3.28 11.73
C LYS A 153 -18.49 -3.12 12.41
N GLU A 154 -18.68 -3.74 13.57
CA GLU A 154 -19.91 -3.64 14.38
C GLU A 154 -20.24 -2.19 14.76
N GLN A 155 -19.21 -1.40 15.08
CA GLN A 155 -19.32 0.02 15.40
C GLN A 155 -19.38 0.95 14.18
N LYS A 156 -19.39 0.39 12.96
CA LYS A 156 -19.46 1.12 11.68
C LYS A 156 -18.34 2.14 11.48
N LYS A 157 -17.18 1.87 12.07
CA LYS A 157 -15.97 2.68 11.91
C LYS A 157 -15.34 2.43 10.53
N LEU A 158 -14.45 3.32 10.11
CA LEU A 158 -13.72 3.13 8.86
C LEU A 158 -12.65 2.04 9.03
N ILE A 159 -12.68 1.04 8.14
CA ILE A 159 -11.66 0.01 8.06
C ILE A 159 -10.96 0.10 6.70
N ILE A 160 -9.63 0.19 6.72
CA ILE A 160 -8.77 0.09 5.55
C ILE A 160 -7.78 -1.04 5.79
N THR A 161 -7.62 -1.92 4.82
CA THR A 161 -6.64 -3.00 4.85
C THR A 161 -5.98 -3.08 3.49
N GLU A 162 -4.73 -3.50 3.41
CA GLU A 162 -4.06 -3.67 2.12
C GLU A 162 -3.38 -5.02 1.93
N PHE A 163 -2.72 -5.13 0.79
CA PHE A 163 -1.87 -6.24 0.37
C PHE A 163 -1.06 -6.80 1.53
N ASN A 164 -0.83 -8.12 1.48
CA ASN A 164 -0.03 -8.83 2.50
C ASN A 164 -0.62 -8.82 3.93
N SER A 165 -1.88 -8.39 4.11
CA SER A 165 -2.59 -8.48 5.39
C SER A 165 -3.15 -9.87 5.70
N ILE A 166 -3.33 -10.73 4.70
CA ILE A 166 -3.94 -12.07 4.85
C ILE A 166 -3.15 -13.20 4.19
N ALA A 167 -2.04 -12.86 3.52
CA ALA A 167 -1.10 -13.82 2.99
C ALA A 167 -0.25 -14.46 4.11
N SER A 168 0.55 -15.47 3.77
CA SER A 168 1.54 -16.03 4.70
C SER A 168 2.36 -14.90 5.32
N PRO A 169 2.57 -14.86 6.64
CA PRO A 169 2.42 -15.96 7.62
C PRO A 169 1.06 -16.01 8.35
N THR A 170 0.05 -15.28 7.88
CA THR A 170 -1.32 -15.38 8.43
C THR A 170 -1.86 -16.79 8.27
N THR A 171 -2.39 -17.37 9.36
CA THR A 171 -2.92 -18.73 9.34
C THR A 171 -4.12 -18.87 8.41
N GLY A 172 -4.32 -20.05 7.84
CA GLY A 172 -5.47 -20.31 6.96
C GLY A 172 -6.83 -20.05 7.62
N ALA A 173 -6.94 -20.32 8.93
CA ALA A 173 -8.16 -20.07 9.69
C ALA A 173 -8.48 -18.56 9.81
N VAL A 174 -7.49 -17.75 10.20
CA VAL A 174 -7.66 -16.28 10.31
C VAL A 174 -7.95 -15.67 8.95
N ARG A 175 -7.26 -16.11 7.89
CA ARG A 175 -7.53 -15.66 6.51
C ARG A 175 -8.96 -16.00 6.08
N ALA A 176 -9.42 -17.23 6.29
CA ALA A 176 -10.77 -17.64 5.90
C ALA A 176 -11.84 -16.84 6.64
N GLU A 177 -11.62 -16.54 7.92
CA GLU A 177 -12.54 -15.73 8.72
C GLU A 177 -12.55 -14.27 8.26
N PHE A 178 -11.39 -13.69 7.95
CA PHE A 178 -11.29 -12.35 7.34
C PHE A 178 -12.00 -12.27 5.98
N GLU A 179 -11.74 -13.23 5.09
CA GLU A 179 -12.36 -13.33 3.78
C GLU A 179 -13.89 -13.42 3.88
N SER A 180 -14.38 -14.26 4.80
CA SER A 180 -15.81 -14.39 5.11
C SER A 180 -16.40 -13.09 5.66
N MET A 181 -15.73 -12.46 6.63
CA MET A 181 -16.20 -11.23 7.28
C MET A 181 -16.33 -10.07 6.30
N PHE A 182 -15.44 -9.94 5.32
CA PHE A 182 -15.39 -8.81 4.40
C PHE A 182 -15.84 -9.11 2.97
N GLY A 183 -16.23 -10.36 2.67
CA GLY A 183 -16.68 -10.76 1.32
C GLY A 183 -15.55 -10.71 0.29
N LEU A 184 -14.36 -11.11 0.69
CA LEU A 184 -13.14 -11.15 -0.13
C LEU A 184 -12.72 -12.59 -0.37
N HIS A 185 -11.88 -12.80 -1.37
CA HIS A 185 -11.20 -14.07 -1.57
C HIS A 185 -9.86 -13.86 -2.28
N TRP A 186 -8.75 -14.23 -1.64
CA TRP A 186 -7.43 -14.24 -2.26
C TRP A 186 -7.26 -15.53 -3.04
N THR A 187 -6.91 -15.44 -4.32
CA THR A 187 -6.70 -16.64 -5.15
C THR A 187 -5.41 -17.38 -4.81
N GLY A 188 -4.63 -16.86 -3.86
CA GLY A 188 -3.32 -17.39 -3.51
C GLY A 188 -2.18 -16.85 -4.37
N TRP A 189 -2.49 -16.06 -5.40
CA TRP A 189 -1.51 -15.47 -6.31
C TRP A 189 -1.17 -14.04 -5.91
N THR A 190 0.12 -13.76 -5.93
CA THR A 190 0.71 -12.43 -5.80
C THR A 190 1.58 -12.16 -7.03
N GLY A 191 1.64 -10.93 -7.49
CA GLY A 191 2.46 -10.55 -8.63
C GLY A 191 3.28 -9.29 -8.40
N LYS A 192 4.38 -9.16 -9.17
CA LYS A 192 5.21 -7.96 -9.21
C LYS A 192 5.87 -7.80 -10.57
N TYR A 193 5.99 -6.55 -11.01
CA TYR A 193 6.75 -6.19 -12.21
C TYR A 193 8.23 -6.01 -11.89
N PHE A 194 9.07 -6.45 -12.83
CA PHE A 194 10.52 -6.25 -12.81
C PHE A 194 10.95 -5.57 -14.11
N GLU A 195 11.80 -4.54 -14.00
CA GLU A 195 12.36 -3.84 -15.17
C GLU A 195 13.27 -4.74 -16.01
N SER A 196 13.87 -5.74 -15.40
CA SER A 196 14.62 -6.77 -16.10
C SER A 196 14.55 -8.08 -15.34
N LEU A 197 14.18 -9.14 -16.05
CA LEU A 197 14.25 -10.52 -15.59
C LEU A 197 15.61 -11.16 -15.94
N ASP A 198 16.54 -10.43 -16.55
CA ASP A 198 17.90 -10.92 -16.80
C ASP A 198 18.71 -10.95 -15.51
N THR A 199 19.08 -12.15 -15.04
CA THR A 199 19.87 -12.35 -13.81
C THR A 199 21.31 -11.80 -13.91
N LEU A 200 21.80 -11.49 -15.11
CA LEU A 200 23.08 -10.83 -15.30
C LEU A 200 22.98 -9.31 -15.06
N ILE A 201 21.82 -8.72 -15.37
CA ILE A 201 21.56 -7.28 -15.26
C ILE A 201 20.93 -6.94 -13.90
N ASN A 202 19.85 -7.61 -13.54
CA ASN A 202 19.11 -7.37 -12.32
C ASN A 202 19.59 -8.28 -11.19
N LYS A 203 20.37 -7.71 -10.26
CA LYS A 203 20.86 -8.40 -9.06
C LYS A 203 19.88 -8.39 -7.90
N GLU A 204 18.76 -7.66 -8.01
CA GLU A 204 17.71 -7.56 -7.01
C GLU A 204 16.60 -8.60 -7.22
N LEU A 205 16.71 -9.45 -8.25
CA LEU A 205 15.82 -10.61 -8.40
C LEU A 205 16.01 -11.55 -7.22
N PRO A 206 14.95 -11.86 -6.45
CA PRO A 206 15.09 -12.76 -5.33
C PRO A 206 15.58 -14.13 -5.78
N ARG A 207 16.57 -14.67 -5.07
CA ARG A 207 17.17 -15.96 -5.44
C ARG A 207 16.17 -17.12 -5.39
N TRP A 208 15.26 -17.09 -4.42
CA TRP A 208 14.18 -18.07 -4.28
C TRP A 208 13.27 -18.07 -5.52
N LEU A 209 12.93 -16.90 -6.07
CA LEU A 209 12.08 -16.79 -7.26
C LEU A 209 12.72 -17.50 -8.47
N ILE A 210 14.03 -17.30 -8.65
CA ILE A 210 14.80 -17.93 -9.73
C ILE A 210 14.90 -19.44 -9.50
N HIS A 211 15.14 -19.86 -8.26
CA HIS A 211 15.23 -21.27 -7.89
C HIS A 211 13.91 -22.00 -8.14
N ASP A 212 12.81 -21.49 -7.58
CA ASP A 212 11.47 -22.10 -7.65
C ASP A 212 10.99 -22.20 -9.09
N TYR A 213 11.18 -21.15 -9.90
CA TYR A 213 10.87 -21.21 -11.33
C TYR A 213 11.69 -22.29 -12.04
N LYS A 214 13.01 -22.35 -11.81
CA LYS A 214 13.87 -23.34 -12.46
C LYS A 214 13.47 -24.77 -12.11
N VAL A 215 13.14 -25.05 -10.84
CA VAL A 215 12.68 -26.37 -10.40
C VAL A 215 11.43 -26.81 -11.19
N GLN A 216 10.53 -25.86 -11.49
CA GLN A 216 9.28 -26.10 -12.21
C GLN A 216 9.44 -26.13 -13.75
N HIS A 217 10.46 -25.47 -14.29
CA HIS A 217 10.65 -25.26 -15.73
C HIS A 217 11.98 -25.84 -16.26
N GLN A 218 12.25 -27.11 -15.96
CA GLN A 218 13.39 -27.88 -16.52
C GLN A 218 14.77 -27.27 -16.24
N ASN A 219 14.91 -26.56 -15.12
CA ASN A 219 16.10 -25.85 -14.70
C ASN A 219 16.55 -24.71 -15.66
N LEU A 220 15.62 -24.17 -16.44
CA LEU A 220 15.89 -23.11 -17.40
C LEU A 220 15.41 -21.76 -16.89
N TRP A 221 16.25 -20.73 -17.06
CA TRP A 221 15.87 -19.33 -16.93
C TRP A 221 16.34 -18.60 -18.18
N THR A 222 15.41 -18.33 -19.08
CA THR A 222 15.71 -17.81 -20.43
C THR A 222 15.32 -16.35 -20.62
N PHE A 223 14.78 -15.72 -19.57
CA PHE A 223 14.29 -14.35 -19.61
C PHE A 223 15.42 -13.32 -19.67
N LYS A 224 15.20 -12.29 -20.48
CA LYS A 224 16.13 -11.18 -20.77
C LYS A 224 15.48 -9.79 -20.70
N TYR A 225 14.15 -9.72 -20.76
CA TYR A 225 13.41 -8.45 -20.79
C TYR A 225 12.69 -8.17 -19.47
N SER A 226 12.05 -7.01 -19.38
CA SER A 226 11.09 -6.71 -18.31
C SER A 226 9.95 -7.71 -18.28
N GLY A 227 9.20 -7.79 -17.18
CA GLY A 227 8.05 -8.67 -17.11
C GLY A 227 7.41 -8.73 -15.74
N ILE A 228 6.41 -9.59 -15.62
CA ILE A 228 5.63 -9.77 -14.39
C ILE A 228 5.88 -11.19 -13.89
N ALA A 229 6.35 -11.32 -12.66
CA ALA A 229 6.41 -12.60 -11.97
C ALA A 229 5.14 -12.80 -11.15
N PHE A 230 4.55 -13.99 -11.23
CA PHE A 230 3.47 -14.44 -10.37
C PHE A 230 4.00 -15.54 -9.45
N VAL A 231 3.65 -15.44 -8.17
CA VAL A 231 4.03 -16.40 -7.14
C VAL A 231 2.77 -16.80 -6.41
N HIS A 232 2.53 -18.10 -6.32
CA HIS A 232 1.43 -18.67 -5.57
C HIS A 232 1.90 -19.13 -4.19
N PHE A 233 1.02 -19.06 -3.19
CA PHE A 233 1.38 -19.42 -1.80
C PHE A 233 1.81 -20.89 -1.61
N ASP A 234 1.51 -21.78 -2.56
CA ASP A 234 1.95 -23.18 -2.56
C ASP A 234 3.33 -23.40 -3.21
N GLY A 235 4.00 -22.32 -3.63
CA GLY A 235 5.32 -22.35 -4.25
C GLY A 235 5.31 -22.35 -5.79
N ARG A 236 4.14 -22.36 -6.44
CA ARG A 236 4.10 -22.21 -7.91
C ARG A 236 4.58 -20.84 -8.34
N VAL A 237 5.39 -20.80 -9.41
CA VAL A 237 5.94 -19.57 -9.98
C VAL A 237 5.77 -19.57 -11.48
N GLU A 238 5.28 -18.47 -12.05
CA GLU A 238 5.17 -18.28 -13.50
C GLU A 238 5.57 -16.85 -13.89
N ILE A 239 6.09 -16.68 -15.09
CA ILE A 239 6.69 -15.43 -15.54
C ILE A 239 6.07 -15.00 -16.88
N LEU A 240 5.49 -13.80 -16.92
CA LEU A 240 5.09 -13.14 -18.14
C LEU A 240 6.15 -12.12 -18.57
N GLU A 241 7.09 -12.55 -19.40
CA GLU A 241 8.09 -11.67 -20.01
C GLU A 241 7.50 -10.73 -21.10
N ASN A 242 7.97 -9.48 -21.10
CA ASN A 242 7.76 -8.51 -22.17
C ASN A 242 8.32 -9.01 -23.52
N LYS A 243 7.68 -8.60 -24.62
CA LYS A 243 7.94 -9.07 -26.01
C LYS A 243 7.62 -10.54 -26.28
N THR A 244 7.53 -11.38 -25.25
CA THR A 244 7.19 -12.80 -25.37
C THR A 244 5.72 -13.05 -25.05
N HIS A 245 5.22 -12.54 -23.92
CA HIS A 245 3.86 -12.80 -23.40
C HIS A 245 2.99 -11.55 -23.29
N LEU A 246 3.61 -10.38 -23.11
CA LEU A 246 2.92 -9.13 -22.81
C LEU A 246 2.78 -8.21 -24.03
N LYS A 247 1.62 -7.56 -24.15
CA LYS A 247 1.35 -6.40 -25.03
C LYS A 247 1.71 -5.07 -24.36
N GLN A 248 1.67 -5.02 -23.03
CA GLN A 248 2.18 -3.91 -22.22
C GLN A 248 2.98 -4.51 -21.08
N GLU A 249 4.17 -4.00 -20.83
CA GLU A 249 5.12 -4.65 -19.91
C GLU A 249 4.72 -4.58 -18.43
N VAL A 250 3.89 -3.61 -18.06
CA VAL A 250 3.48 -3.35 -16.67
C VAL A 250 1.96 -3.50 -16.50
N PRO A 251 1.48 -3.95 -15.33
CA PRO A 251 0.07 -3.86 -14.97
C PRO A 251 -0.43 -2.40 -15.00
N PHE A 252 -1.72 -2.23 -15.32
CA PHE A 252 -2.38 -0.93 -15.19
C PHE A 252 -3.57 -1.00 -14.26
N LEU A 253 -3.68 0.01 -13.40
CA LEU A 253 -4.89 0.37 -12.67
C LEU A 253 -5.85 1.07 -13.63
N LEU A 254 -7.08 0.57 -13.72
CA LEU A 254 -8.17 1.17 -14.48
C LEU A 254 -9.29 1.58 -13.53
N THR A 255 -9.70 2.86 -13.62
CA THR A 255 -10.76 3.43 -12.78
C THR A 255 -11.96 3.83 -13.63
N ASN A 256 -13.15 3.37 -13.25
CA ASN A 256 -14.40 3.74 -13.94
C ASN A 256 -14.74 5.23 -13.72
N GLU A 257 -15.59 5.78 -14.58
CA GLU A 257 -15.91 7.21 -14.58
C GLU A 257 -16.50 7.72 -13.25
N ALA A 258 -17.49 7.02 -12.70
CA ALA A 258 -18.11 7.39 -11.43
C ALA A 258 -17.08 7.50 -10.28
N ASN A 259 -16.13 6.57 -10.22
CA ASN A 259 -15.09 6.57 -9.19
C ASN A 259 -13.99 7.60 -9.45
N ARG A 260 -13.67 7.89 -10.72
CA ARG A 260 -12.79 9.02 -11.07
C ARG A 260 -13.34 10.33 -10.56
N GLU A 261 -14.63 10.59 -10.80
CA GLU A 261 -15.27 11.82 -10.33
C GLU A 261 -15.37 11.85 -8.81
N ARG A 262 -15.77 10.72 -8.19
CA ARG A 262 -15.92 10.62 -6.74
C ARG A 262 -14.60 10.84 -5.99
N PHE A 263 -13.50 10.28 -6.48
CA PHE A 263 -12.21 10.26 -5.75
C PHE A 263 -11.12 11.15 -6.36
N GLY A 264 -11.34 11.71 -7.56
CA GLY A 264 -10.33 12.50 -8.29
C GLY A 264 -9.20 11.62 -8.85
N LEU A 265 -9.53 10.42 -9.33
CA LEU A 265 -8.56 9.41 -9.79
C LEU A 265 -8.37 9.43 -11.31
N PRO A 266 -7.20 9.02 -11.81
CA PRO A 266 -6.97 8.85 -13.24
C PRO A 266 -7.73 7.64 -13.80
N ALA A 267 -8.07 7.68 -15.10
CA ALA A 267 -8.68 6.56 -15.79
C ALA A 267 -7.76 5.36 -15.95
N LYS A 268 -6.47 5.61 -16.11
CA LYS A 268 -5.45 4.60 -16.31
C LYS A 268 -4.14 5.07 -15.68
N LEU A 269 -3.52 4.22 -14.87
CA LEU A 269 -2.22 4.46 -14.27
C LEU A 269 -1.42 3.15 -14.22
N LYS A 270 -0.12 3.21 -14.51
CA LYS A 270 0.76 2.04 -14.37
C LYS A 270 0.90 1.66 -12.89
N TYR A 271 1.08 0.39 -12.60
CA TYR A 271 1.36 -0.09 -11.25
C TYR A 271 2.46 -1.16 -11.29
N PRO A 272 3.73 -0.79 -11.05
CA PRO A 272 4.87 -1.69 -11.18
C PRO A 272 5.17 -2.51 -9.91
N TYR A 273 4.39 -2.36 -8.84
CA TYR A 273 4.73 -2.91 -7.53
C TYR A 273 3.93 -4.16 -7.16
N TRP A 274 4.07 -4.63 -5.92
CA TRP A 274 3.42 -5.86 -5.44
C TRP A 274 1.90 -5.75 -5.43
N PHE A 275 1.21 -6.76 -5.96
CA PHE A 275 -0.24 -6.84 -5.96
C PHE A 275 -0.75 -8.25 -5.68
N ASP A 276 -1.95 -8.33 -5.10
CA ASP A 276 -2.69 -9.57 -4.90
C ASP A 276 -3.70 -9.77 -6.03
N VAL A 277 -3.85 -11.04 -6.44
CA VAL A 277 -4.97 -11.45 -7.29
C VAL A 277 -6.15 -11.77 -6.38
N MET A 278 -7.06 -10.81 -6.28
CA MET A 278 -8.25 -10.90 -5.44
C MET A 278 -9.50 -11.20 -6.25
N LEU A 279 -10.47 -11.82 -5.59
CA LEU A 279 -11.86 -11.88 -6.00
C LEU A 279 -12.72 -11.28 -4.89
N THR A 280 -13.95 -10.89 -5.22
CA THR A 280 -14.86 -10.32 -4.23
C THR A 280 -16.31 -10.69 -4.50
N GLN A 281 -17.10 -10.71 -3.44
CA GLN A 281 -18.54 -10.95 -3.50
C GLN A 281 -19.26 -9.75 -4.13
N ARG A 282 -20.47 -10.00 -4.66
CA ARG A 282 -21.30 -8.96 -5.31
C ARG A 282 -21.78 -7.86 -4.37
N THR A 283 -21.69 -8.07 -3.06
CA THR A 283 -22.01 -7.08 -2.03
C THR A 283 -20.99 -5.95 -1.96
N ASN A 284 -19.78 -6.16 -2.51
CA ASN A 284 -18.74 -5.15 -2.57
C ASN A 284 -18.70 -4.48 -3.95
N ASN A 285 -18.24 -3.24 -3.96
CA ASN A 285 -17.98 -2.45 -5.15
C ASN A 285 -16.49 -2.49 -5.48
N VAL A 286 -16.16 -2.62 -6.77
CA VAL A 286 -14.76 -2.53 -7.23
C VAL A 286 -14.51 -1.12 -7.73
N LEU A 287 -13.65 -0.37 -7.04
CA LEU A 287 -13.35 1.02 -7.40
C LEU A 287 -12.47 1.10 -8.64
N SER A 288 -11.43 0.26 -8.64
CA SER A 288 -10.47 0.12 -9.72
C SER A 288 -10.03 -1.33 -9.86
N VAL A 289 -9.59 -1.69 -11.05
CA VAL A 289 -9.09 -3.02 -11.39
C VAL A 289 -7.66 -2.96 -11.88
N TYR A 290 -6.88 -4.01 -11.62
CA TYR A 290 -5.67 -4.29 -12.38
C TYR A 290 -6.05 -4.89 -13.73
N SER A 291 -5.32 -4.53 -14.77
CA SER A 291 -5.42 -5.12 -16.09
C SER A 291 -4.04 -5.53 -16.56
N ILE A 292 -3.88 -6.82 -16.84
CA ILE A 292 -2.68 -7.41 -17.42
C ILE A 292 -2.91 -7.54 -18.93
N TYR A 293 -2.10 -6.84 -19.73
CA TYR A 293 -2.27 -6.83 -21.18
C TYR A 293 -1.36 -7.89 -21.82
N THR A 294 -1.94 -9.03 -22.16
CA THR A 294 -1.26 -10.19 -22.73
C THR A 294 -1.55 -10.40 -24.22
N ASN A 295 -0.64 -11.10 -24.90
CA ASN A 295 -0.87 -11.72 -26.21
C ASN A 295 -1.44 -13.15 -26.02
N GLU A 296 -1.65 -13.89 -27.10
CA GLU A 296 -2.22 -15.25 -27.04
C GLU A 296 -1.42 -16.23 -26.18
N LYS A 297 -0.08 -16.10 -26.17
CA LYS A 297 0.79 -16.93 -25.31
C LYS A 297 0.60 -16.57 -23.84
N GLY A 298 0.58 -15.27 -23.53
CA GLY A 298 0.31 -14.80 -22.18
C GLY A 298 -1.11 -15.16 -21.69
N ASP A 299 -2.11 -15.09 -22.57
CA ASP A 299 -3.48 -15.51 -22.28
C ASP A 299 -3.54 -17.00 -21.92
N SER A 300 -2.80 -17.84 -22.66
CA SER A 300 -2.69 -19.28 -22.38
C SER A 300 -2.06 -19.55 -21.01
N LEU A 301 -0.97 -18.84 -20.66
CA LEU A 301 -0.32 -18.99 -19.35
C LEU A 301 -1.24 -18.55 -18.21
N LEU A 302 -1.87 -17.39 -18.31
CA LEU A 302 -2.82 -16.89 -17.32
C LEU A 302 -4.00 -17.87 -17.13
N HIS A 303 -4.50 -18.46 -18.22
CA HIS A 303 -5.58 -19.43 -18.16
C HIS A 303 -5.18 -20.72 -17.43
N VAL A 304 -3.99 -21.26 -17.69
CA VAL A 304 -3.47 -22.46 -17.00
C VAL A 304 -3.32 -22.25 -15.49
N MET A 305 -3.05 -21.01 -15.08
CA MET A 305 -2.89 -20.65 -13.67
C MET A 305 -4.18 -20.21 -12.97
N ASP A 306 -5.30 -20.17 -13.69
CA ASP A 306 -6.56 -19.57 -13.23
C ASP A 306 -6.43 -18.10 -12.78
N ILE A 307 -5.50 -17.35 -13.38
CA ILE A 307 -5.32 -15.92 -13.11
C ILE A 307 -6.17 -15.11 -14.10
N PRO A 308 -7.17 -14.34 -13.63
CA PRO A 308 -7.95 -13.48 -14.51
C PRO A 308 -7.08 -12.35 -15.09
N LYS A 309 -7.37 -11.95 -16.33
CA LYS A 309 -6.68 -10.79 -16.97
C LYS A 309 -7.02 -9.46 -16.31
N THR A 310 -8.16 -9.41 -15.63
CA THR A 310 -8.66 -8.23 -14.93
C THR A 310 -9.23 -8.65 -13.59
N PHE A 311 -8.74 -8.05 -12.52
CA PHE A 311 -9.13 -8.34 -11.14
C PHE A 311 -9.12 -7.06 -10.29
N PRO A 312 -9.83 -7.03 -9.15
CA PRO A 312 -9.92 -5.85 -8.31
C PRO A 312 -8.55 -5.38 -7.82
N ALA A 313 -8.34 -4.07 -7.88
CA ALA A 313 -7.22 -3.38 -7.24
C ALA A 313 -7.65 -2.65 -5.97
N VAL A 314 -8.87 -2.11 -5.96
CA VAL A 314 -9.47 -1.49 -4.78
C VAL A 314 -10.90 -1.98 -4.66
N ILE A 315 -11.21 -2.61 -3.53
CA ILE A 315 -12.53 -3.12 -3.19
C ILE A 315 -13.08 -2.24 -2.08
N GLU A 316 -14.31 -1.77 -2.25
CA GLU A 316 -15.05 -0.97 -1.28
C GLU A 316 -16.29 -1.73 -0.85
N HIS A 317 -16.52 -1.82 0.46
CA HIS A 317 -17.84 -2.07 1.01
C HIS A 317 -18.43 -0.77 1.55
N LYS A 318 -19.66 -0.47 1.14
CA LYS A 318 -20.40 0.70 1.63
C LYS A 318 -21.85 0.34 1.84
N GLY A 319 -22.30 0.38 3.09
CA GLY A 319 -23.68 0.06 3.45
C GLY A 319 -23.85 0.00 4.97
N ASP A 320 -23.98 -1.21 5.49
CA ASP A 320 -24.06 -1.48 6.92
C ASP A 320 -22.75 -1.16 7.66
N TYR A 321 -21.61 -1.23 6.98
CA TYR A 321 -20.30 -0.71 7.43
C TYR A 321 -19.51 -0.04 6.30
N THR A 322 -18.34 0.52 6.61
CA THR A 322 -17.42 1.13 5.62
C THR A 322 -16.08 0.41 5.67
N PHE A 323 -15.71 -0.22 4.56
CA PHE A 323 -14.48 -1.00 4.45
C PHE A 323 -13.82 -0.81 3.09
N TYR A 324 -12.49 -0.78 3.07
CA TYR A 324 -11.69 -0.75 1.86
C TYR A 324 -10.58 -1.80 1.93
N TYR A 325 -10.42 -2.57 0.87
CA TYR A 325 -9.28 -3.45 0.65
C TYR A 325 -8.47 -2.95 -0.55
N PHE A 326 -7.19 -2.66 -0.33
CA PHE A 326 -6.24 -2.31 -1.40
C PHE A 326 -5.45 -3.57 -1.77
N ALA A 327 -5.68 -4.12 -2.96
CA ALA A 327 -5.01 -5.33 -3.44
C ALA A 327 -3.61 -5.05 -4.01
N GLY A 328 -2.95 -4.02 -3.51
CA GLY A 328 -1.55 -3.71 -3.80
C GLY A 328 -0.91 -3.10 -2.58
N ASP A 329 0.42 -3.20 -2.52
CA ASP A 329 1.23 -2.53 -1.53
C ASP A 329 1.20 -1.03 -1.84
N PHE A 330 0.22 -0.38 -1.23
CA PHE A 330 -0.22 0.97 -1.61
C PHE A 330 0.40 2.01 -0.69
N CYS A 331 0.78 1.63 0.52
CA CYS A 331 1.38 2.55 1.48
C CYS A 331 2.92 2.57 1.46
N ASP A 332 3.60 1.58 0.85
CA ASP A 332 5.03 1.68 0.54
C ASP A 332 5.23 2.54 -0.73
N ASN A 333 5.39 3.85 -0.54
CA ASN A 333 5.78 4.76 -1.61
C ASN A 333 6.93 5.66 -1.16
N PRO A 334 7.93 5.89 -2.02
CA PRO A 334 8.98 6.84 -1.73
C PRO A 334 8.41 8.27 -1.67
N VAL A 335 8.43 8.88 -0.50
CA VAL A 335 7.89 10.24 -0.30
C VAL A 335 8.82 11.13 0.53
N GLU A 336 8.83 12.41 0.21
CA GLU A 336 9.57 13.40 0.99
C GLU A 336 8.70 13.95 2.15
N GLN A 337 8.99 13.51 3.37
CA GLN A 337 8.22 13.89 4.58
C GLN A 337 8.18 15.40 4.86
N PHE A 338 9.20 16.16 4.46
CA PHE A 338 9.19 17.62 4.65
C PHE A 338 8.05 18.30 3.87
N ALA A 339 7.66 17.73 2.72
CA ALA A 339 6.60 18.26 1.87
C ALA A 339 5.21 18.08 2.48
N ALA A 340 5.06 17.19 3.47
CA ALA A 340 3.79 16.92 4.13
C ALA A 340 3.23 18.18 4.85
N LYS A 341 4.10 19.08 5.34
CA LYS A 341 3.68 20.32 6.02
C LYS A 341 3.47 21.50 5.07
N ILE A 342 3.38 21.26 3.76
CA ILE A 342 3.20 22.30 2.75
C ILE A 342 1.76 22.23 2.23
N LYS A 343 0.96 23.26 2.53
CA LYS A 343 -0.42 23.35 2.04
C LYS A 343 -0.44 23.51 0.52
N TRP A 344 -1.36 22.83 -0.16
CA TRP A 344 -1.51 22.86 -1.63
C TRP A 344 -0.35 22.25 -2.44
N ILE A 345 0.59 21.56 -1.80
CA ILE A 345 1.73 20.91 -2.50
C ILE A 345 1.31 19.97 -3.63
N ARG A 346 0.12 19.35 -3.50
CA ARG A 346 -0.49 18.49 -4.51
C ARG A 346 -0.76 19.19 -5.85
N LEU A 347 -0.91 20.53 -5.86
CA LEU A 347 -1.01 21.31 -7.09
C LEU A 347 0.29 21.34 -7.88
N PHE A 348 1.40 20.88 -7.30
CA PHE A 348 2.74 20.87 -7.90
C PHE A 348 3.29 19.45 -8.06
N LYS A 349 2.42 18.44 -7.99
CA LYS A 349 2.79 17.02 -7.97
C LYS A 349 3.71 16.58 -9.12
N TRP A 350 3.56 17.16 -10.32
CA TRP A 350 4.37 16.82 -11.49
C TRP A 350 5.88 17.10 -11.32
N PHE A 351 6.29 17.90 -10.33
CA PHE A 351 7.71 18.13 -10.02
C PHE A 351 8.35 16.96 -9.27
N PHE A 352 7.55 16.08 -8.67
CA PHE A 352 8.03 15.05 -7.75
C PHE A 352 8.25 13.69 -8.40
N TYR A 353 7.85 13.50 -9.67
CA TYR A 353 7.97 12.21 -10.34
C TYR A 353 8.22 12.35 -11.85
N ASN A 354 8.83 11.32 -12.43
CA ASN A 354 9.02 11.21 -13.87
C ASN A 354 8.04 10.19 -14.44
N ALA A 355 6.93 10.65 -15.01
CA ALA A 355 5.88 9.78 -15.55
C ALA A 355 6.38 8.80 -16.63
N LYS A 356 7.52 9.10 -17.29
CA LYS A 356 8.10 8.28 -18.36
C LYS A 356 8.85 7.05 -17.86
N GLU A 357 9.38 7.09 -16.64
CA GLU A 357 10.08 5.95 -16.03
C GLU A 357 9.06 4.93 -15.55
N ILE A 358 9.16 3.66 -15.91
CA ILE A 358 8.01 2.74 -15.72
C ILE A 358 7.95 2.16 -14.31
N SER A 359 9.10 1.90 -13.69
CA SER A 359 9.20 1.35 -12.33
C SER A 359 8.95 2.35 -11.21
N GLU A 360 9.03 3.65 -11.48
CA GLU A 360 8.87 4.64 -10.42
C GLU A 360 7.45 4.60 -9.82
N ARG A 361 7.39 4.67 -8.49
CA ARG A 361 6.16 4.59 -7.70
C ARG A 361 5.62 5.96 -7.28
N ARG A 362 6.38 7.03 -7.50
CA ARG A 362 6.00 8.38 -7.04
C ARG A 362 4.76 8.89 -7.77
N SER A 363 4.63 8.59 -9.07
CA SER A 363 3.40 8.91 -9.80
C SER A 363 2.18 8.22 -9.19
N PHE A 364 2.31 6.96 -8.76
CA PHE A 364 1.24 6.24 -8.07
C PHE A 364 0.84 6.95 -6.77
N PHE A 365 1.82 7.34 -5.94
CA PHE A 365 1.57 8.09 -4.72
C PHE A 365 0.75 9.36 -4.97
N TRP A 366 1.19 10.19 -5.92
CA TRP A 366 0.60 11.52 -6.15
C TRP A 366 -0.71 11.50 -6.95
N GLU A 367 -0.80 10.63 -7.95
CA GLU A 367 -1.94 10.57 -8.88
C GLU A 367 -3.07 9.69 -8.38
N TYR A 368 -2.79 8.68 -7.54
CA TYR A 368 -3.78 7.68 -7.16
C TYR A 368 -3.92 7.51 -5.65
N TYR A 369 -2.86 7.14 -4.94
CA TYR A 369 -2.94 6.81 -3.52
C TYR A 369 -3.35 8.01 -2.65
N THR A 370 -2.67 9.15 -2.81
CA THR A 370 -2.99 10.38 -2.09
C THR A 370 -4.43 10.85 -2.31
N PRO A 371 -4.94 11.02 -3.55
CA PRO A 371 -6.34 11.39 -3.76
C PRO A 371 -7.33 10.39 -3.18
N LEU A 372 -7.10 9.08 -3.37
CA LEU A 372 -7.96 8.02 -2.85
C LEU A 372 -8.07 8.10 -1.33
N VAL A 373 -6.95 7.97 -0.62
CA VAL A 373 -6.94 7.88 0.85
C VAL A 373 -7.38 9.20 1.49
N THR A 374 -6.91 10.34 0.97
CA THR A 374 -7.38 11.66 1.45
C THR A 374 -8.91 11.76 1.38
N LYS A 375 -9.51 11.30 0.27
CA LYS A 375 -10.95 11.39 0.08
C LYS A 375 -11.69 10.39 0.97
N ILE A 376 -11.19 9.15 1.13
CA ILE A 376 -11.75 8.15 2.06
C ILE A 376 -11.79 8.72 3.48
N LEU A 377 -10.66 9.22 3.99
CA LEU A 377 -10.56 9.78 5.34
C LEU A 377 -11.49 10.97 5.52
N ASN A 378 -11.50 11.92 4.57
CA ASN A 378 -12.35 13.10 4.67
C ASN A 378 -13.85 12.77 4.56
N ILE A 379 -14.26 11.81 3.72
CA ILE A 379 -15.66 11.36 3.64
C ILE A 379 -16.10 10.83 5.00
N HIS A 380 -15.32 9.93 5.60
CA HIS A 380 -15.68 9.36 6.89
C HIS A 380 -15.63 10.41 8.00
N TYR A 381 -14.58 11.21 8.08
CA TYR A 381 -14.45 12.29 9.06
C TYR A 381 -15.63 13.27 9.03
N ASN A 382 -16.08 13.66 7.83
CA ASN A 382 -17.21 14.57 7.68
C ASN A 382 -18.55 13.90 8.02
N SER A 383 -18.66 12.57 7.96
CA SER A 383 -19.87 11.84 8.36
C SER A 383 -20.06 11.73 9.88
N LEU A 384 -19.00 12.01 10.66
CA LEU A 384 -19.02 12.00 12.12
C LEU A 384 -19.40 13.37 12.72
N ARG A 385 -19.56 14.40 11.89
CA ARG A 385 -19.96 15.76 12.26
C ARG A 385 -21.41 15.97 11.87
#